data_AF-A0A7W9MU04-F1
#
_entry.id   AF-A0A7W9MU04-F1
#
_cell.length_a   1.000
_cell.length_b   1.000
_cell.length_c   1.000
_cell.angle_alpha   90.00
_cell.angle_beta   90.00
_cell.angle_gamma   90.00
#
_symmetry.space_group_name_H-M   'P 1'
#
loop_
_entity.id
_entity.type
_entity.pdbx_description
1 polymer ?
#
loop_
_entity_poly.entity_id
_entity_poly.type
_entity_poly.pdbx_seq_one_letter_code
_entity_poly.pdbx_strand_id
1 'polypeptide(L)'
;MDSDETQHLLPGGDTVWVLSTSAASENLGNLLTLYRSGDTEPLIFGDAGQPEGVVIPFEVWRALVEASTDEEGFDSSYSVARHRLKNPSGPSVPIEEVAAELGWDLDEDVDDSEFRKPK
;
A
#
# COMPACT_ATOMS: atom_id res chain seq x y z
N MET A 1 -16.76 -1.80 -36.18
CA MET A 1 -15.78 -2.62 -35.45
C MET A 1 -15.24 -1.69 -34.41
N ASP A 2 -15.77 -1.76 -33.18
CA ASP A 2 -15.11 -1.09 -32.07
C ASP A 2 -13.72 -1.71 -31.96
N SER A 3 -12.70 -0.86 -31.85
CA SER A 3 -11.35 -1.33 -31.62
C SER A 3 -11.33 -1.99 -30.25
N ASP A 4 -10.95 -3.27 -30.19
CA ASP A 4 -10.88 -4.04 -28.95
C ASP A 4 -9.88 -3.47 -27.93
N GLU A 5 -9.07 -2.51 -28.35
CA GLU A 5 -8.12 -1.74 -27.57
C GLU A 5 -8.31 -0.25 -27.84
N THR A 6 -8.37 0.55 -26.78
CA THR A 6 -8.48 2.01 -26.84
C THR A 6 -7.48 2.66 -25.90
N GLN A 7 -6.83 3.74 -26.35
CA GLN A 7 -5.92 4.51 -25.50
C GLN A 7 -6.69 5.40 -24.51
N HIS A 8 -6.27 5.39 -23.26
CA HIS A 8 -6.80 6.23 -22.20
C HIS A 8 -5.69 7.07 -21.56
N LEU A 9 -5.92 8.38 -21.42
CA LEU A 9 -5.00 9.31 -20.78
C LEU A 9 -5.28 9.35 -19.27
N LEU A 10 -4.30 8.92 -18.48
CA LEU A 10 -4.36 8.99 -17.02
C LEU A 10 -4.19 10.43 -16.52
N PRO A 11 -4.64 10.75 -15.30
CA PRO A 11 -4.48 12.09 -14.71
C PRO A 11 -3.03 12.58 -14.62
N GLY A 12 -2.06 11.67 -14.56
CA GLY A 12 -0.62 11.97 -14.53
C GLY A 12 -0.02 12.34 -15.90
N GLY A 13 -0.77 12.22 -17.00
CA GLY A 13 -0.30 12.45 -18.37
C GLY A 13 0.20 11.20 -19.09
N ASP A 14 0.27 10.06 -18.40
CA ASP A 14 0.61 8.77 -19.00
C ASP A 14 -0.57 8.20 -19.80
N THR A 15 -0.28 7.45 -20.86
CA THR A 15 -1.30 6.78 -21.68
C THR A 15 -1.27 5.28 -21.43
N VAL A 16 -2.43 4.68 -21.24
CA VAL A 16 -2.60 3.22 -21.08
C VAL A 16 -3.52 2.66 -22.14
N TRP A 17 -3.38 1.38 -22.44
CA TRP A 17 -4.30 0.64 -23.30
C TRP A 17 -5.41 0.01 -22.46
N VAL A 18 -6.66 0.26 -22.86
CA VAL A 18 -7.86 -0.30 -22.24
C VAL A 18 -8.47 -1.28 -23.21
N LEU A 19 -8.52 -2.56 -22.83
CA LEU A 19 -9.19 -3.59 -23.61
C LEU A 19 -10.70 -3.60 -23.31
N SER A 20 -11.50 -3.98 -24.31
CA SER A 20 -12.89 -4.35 -24.05
C SER A 20 -12.96 -5.52 -23.06
N THR A 21 -13.97 -5.56 -22.20
CA THR A 21 -14.14 -6.67 -21.24
C THR A 21 -14.19 -8.04 -21.94
N SER A 22 -14.78 -8.13 -23.14
CA SER A 22 -14.76 -9.36 -23.95
C SER A 22 -13.34 -9.73 -24.37
N ALA A 23 -12.57 -8.80 -24.94
CA ALA A 23 -11.19 -9.06 -25.36
C ALA A 23 -10.29 -9.42 -24.17
N ALA A 24 -10.47 -8.74 -23.03
CA ALA A 24 -9.76 -9.08 -21.80
C ALA A 24 -10.02 -10.53 -21.37
N SER A 25 -11.29 -10.98 -21.42
CA SER A 25 -11.68 -12.34 -21.04
C SER A 25 -11.02 -13.41 -21.91
N GLU A 26 -10.89 -13.16 -23.21
CA GLU A 26 -10.26 -14.07 -24.17
C GLU A 26 -8.74 -14.15 -23.94
N ASN A 27 -8.13 -13.06 -23.49
CA ASN A 27 -6.68 -12.97 -23.31
C ASN A 27 -6.18 -13.40 -21.92
N LEU A 28 -7.07 -13.64 -20.94
CA LEU A 28 -6.68 -14.01 -19.57
C LEU A 28 -5.74 -15.22 -19.49
N GLY A 29 -5.97 -16.25 -20.31
CA GLY A 29 -5.12 -17.44 -20.33
C GLY A 29 -3.68 -17.15 -20.78
N ASN A 30 -3.52 -16.29 -21.79
CA ASN A 30 -2.23 -15.86 -22.30
C ASN A 30 -1.54 -14.93 -21.30
N LEU A 31 -2.28 -13.99 -20.70
CA LEU A 31 -1.77 -13.08 -19.67
C LEU A 31 -1.19 -13.85 -18.47
N LEU A 32 -1.87 -14.90 -17.99
CA LEU A 32 -1.35 -15.73 -16.91
C LEU A 32 -0.05 -16.47 -17.29
N THR A 33 0.16 -16.75 -18.58
CA THR A 33 1.42 -17.33 -19.06
C THR A 33 2.56 -16.31 -18.99
N LEU A 34 2.29 -15.06 -19.37
CA LEU A 34 3.24 -13.95 -19.24
C LEU A 34 3.63 -13.71 -17.77
N TYR A 35 2.65 -13.68 -16.87
CA TYR A 35 2.91 -13.52 -15.43
C TYR A 35 3.76 -14.64 -14.86
N ARG A 36 3.56 -15.89 -15.31
CA ARG A 36 4.41 -17.02 -14.90
C ARG A 36 5.83 -16.93 -15.43
N SER A 37 6.06 -16.23 -16.55
CA SER A 37 7.40 -15.92 -17.05
C SER A 37 8.07 -14.73 -16.35
N GLY A 38 7.38 -14.10 -15.39
CA GLY A 38 7.89 -12.95 -14.64
C GLY A 38 7.52 -11.60 -15.23
N ASP A 39 6.66 -11.57 -16.26
CA ASP A 39 6.07 -10.32 -16.73
C ASP A 39 5.14 -9.73 -15.65
N THR A 40 5.13 -8.43 -15.53
CA THR A 40 4.33 -7.69 -14.56
C THR A 40 3.50 -6.58 -15.20
N GLU A 41 3.45 -6.50 -16.54
CA GLU A 41 2.65 -5.49 -17.24
C GLU A 41 1.15 -5.67 -16.92
N PRO A 42 0.48 -4.64 -16.36
CA PRO A 42 -0.94 -4.74 -16.02
C PRO A 42 -1.83 -4.82 -17.26
N LEU A 43 -2.83 -5.70 -17.22
CA LEU A 43 -3.95 -5.64 -18.18
C LEU A 43 -5.05 -4.74 -17.64
N ILE A 44 -5.34 -3.64 -18.33
CA ILE A 44 -6.44 -2.73 -18.00
C ILE A 44 -7.60 -2.97 -18.96
N PHE A 45 -8.82 -3.05 -18.43
CA PHE A 45 -10.02 -3.31 -19.23
C PHE A 45 -11.22 -2.50 -18.76
N GLY A 46 -12.20 -2.36 -19.65
CA GLY A 46 -13.47 -1.68 -19.37
C GLY A 46 -14.33 -1.54 -20.61
N ASP A 47 -15.19 -0.52 -20.62
CA ASP A 47 -16.14 -0.26 -21.71
C ASP A 47 -15.83 1.08 -22.40
N ALA A 48 -15.99 1.13 -23.71
CA ALA A 48 -15.75 2.31 -24.55
C ALA A 48 -14.41 3.06 -24.29
N GLY A 49 -13.36 2.32 -23.93
CA GLY A 49 -12.03 2.88 -23.62
C GLY A 49 -11.92 3.55 -22.25
N GLN A 50 -12.96 3.48 -21.42
CA GLN A 50 -12.90 3.89 -20.03
C GLN A 50 -12.38 2.72 -19.19
N PRO A 51 -11.29 2.88 -18.43
CA PRO A 51 -10.79 1.84 -17.54
C PRO A 51 -11.76 1.61 -16.38
N GLU A 52 -12.12 0.35 -16.15
CA GLU A 52 -13.01 -0.07 -15.06
C GLU A 52 -12.35 -1.10 -14.13
N GLY A 53 -11.43 -1.91 -14.67
CA GLY A 53 -10.72 -2.94 -13.94
C GLY A 53 -9.28 -3.10 -14.40
N VAL A 54 -8.48 -3.71 -13.52
CA VAL A 54 -7.09 -4.07 -13.82
C VAL A 54 -6.80 -5.48 -13.31
N VAL A 55 -6.03 -6.25 -14.08
CA VAL A 55 -5.50 -7.55 -13.67
C VAL A 55 -3.99 -7.40 -13.53
N ILE A 56 -3.47 -7.74 -12.36
CA ILE A 56 -2.04 -7.73 -12.05
C ILE A 56 -1.63 -9.07 -11.43
N PRO A 57 -0.32 -9.41 -11.43
CA PRO A 57 0.16 -10.57 -10.68
C PRO A 57 -0.19 -10.46 -9.20
N PHE A 58 -0.55 -11.59 -8.58
CA PHE A 58 -0.95 -11.63 -7.18
C PHE A 58 0.09 -11.05 -6.22
N GLU A 59 1.37 -11.33 -6.47
CA GLU A 59 2.48 -10.84 -5.65
C GLU A 59 2.63 -9.30 -5.74
N VAL A 60 2.34 -8.72 -6.91
CA VAL A 60 2.32 -7.25 -7.10
C VAL A 60 1.18 -6.63 -6.31
N TRP A 61 -0.02 -7.22 -6.37
CA TRP A 61 -1.15 -6.78 -5.55
C TRP A 61 -0.82 -6.84 -4.05
N ARG A 62 -0.22 -7.94 -3.58
CA ARG A 62 0.17 -8.09 -2.17
C ARG A 62 1.14 -6.99 -1.73
N ALA A 63 2.16 -6.69 -2.55
CA ALA A 63 3.12 -5.64 -2.26
C ALA A 63 2.47 -4.23 -2.21
N LEU A 64 1.50 -3.96 -3.09
CA LEU A 64 0.74 -2.70 -3.06
C LEU A 64 -0.10 -2.56 -1.78
N VAL A 65 -0.75 -3.64 -1.35
CA VAL A 65 -1.54 -3.64 -0.10
C VAL A 65 -0.65 -3.38 1.12
N GLU A 66 0.51 -4.03 1.19
CA GLU A 66 1.49 -3.82 2.25
C GLU A 66 1.99 -2.37 2.28
N ALA A 67 2.38 -1.82 1.13
CA ALA A 67 2.80 -0.43 1.02
C ALA A 67 1.71 0.57 1.43
N SER A 68 0.45 0.32 1.07
CA SER A 68 -0.67 1.19 1.48
C SER A 68 -0.96 1.15 2.99
N THR A 69 -0.68 0.03 3.65
CA THR A 69 -0.88 -0.12 5.09
C THR A 69 0.19 0.66 5.88
N ASP A 70 1.42 0.71 5.37
CA ASP A 70 2.48 1.56 5.93
C ASP A 70 2.14 3.06 5.81
N GLU A 71 1.48 3.48 4.73
CA GLU A 71 1.01 4.86 4.54
C GLU A 71 -0.13 5.24 5.49
N GLU A 72 -1.06 4.33 5.83
CA GLU A 72 -2.07 4.60 6.87
C GLU A 72 -1.42 4.79 8.26
N GLY A 73 -0.35 4.05 8.56
CA GLY A 73 0.50 4.29 9.73
C GLY A 73 1.21 5.65 9.69
N PHE A 74 1.64 6.07 8.50
CA PHE A 74 2.29 7.36 8.28
C PHE A 74 1.31 8.54 8.41
N ASP A 75 0.10 8.45 7.86
CA ASP A 75 -0.94 9.49 7.96
C ASP A 75 -1.42 9.69 9.41
N SER A 76 -1.53 8.60 10.17
CA SER A 76 -1.73 8.62 11.63
C SER A 76 -0.62 9.42 12.33
N SER A 77 0.65 9.10 12.07
CA SER A 77 1.78 9.78 12.70
C SER A 77 1.89 11.26 12.29
N TYR A 78 1.60 11.57 11.02
CA TYR A 78 1.67 12.91 10.47
C TYR A 78 0.52 13.80 10.96
N SER A 79 -0.69 13.25 11.09
CA SER A 79 -1.84 13.95 11.67
C SER A 79 -1.62 14.26 13.15
N VAL A 80 -1.08 13.31 13.94
CA VAL A 80 -0.71 13.51 15.35
C VAL A 80 0.40 14.56 15.47
N ALA A 81 1.44 14.49 14.65
CA ALA A 81 2.53 15.46 14.64
C ALA A 81 2.03 16.88 14.29
N ARG A 82 1.20 17.02 13.26
CA ARG A 82 0.58 18.31 12.91
C ARG A 82 -0.36 18.83 13.99
N HIS A 83 -1.17 17.96 14.60
CA HIS A 83 -2.07 18.33 15.68
C HIS A 83 -1.28 18.87 16.88
N ARG A 84 -0.19 18.20 17.27
CA ARG A 84 0.72 18.65 18.34
C ARG A 84 1.42 19.97 17.99
N LEU A 85 1.85 20.15 16.75
CA LEU A 85 2.50 21.39 16.31
C LEU A 85 1.54 22.59 16.28
N LYS A 86 0.27 22.37 15.90
CA LYS A 86 -0.78 23.39 15.93
C LYS A 86 -1.28 23.69 17.35
N ASN A 87 -1.18 22.72 18.25
CA ASN A 87 -1.59 22.81 19.65
C ASN A 87 -0.38 22.59 20.58
N PRO A 88 0.60 23.52 20.63
CA PRO A 88 1.83 23.36 21.41
C PRO A 88 1.60 23.28 22.92
N SER A 89 0.45 23.74 23.41
CA SER A 89 0.02 23.63 24.80
C SER A 89 -0.96 22.47 25.04
N GLY A 90 -1.07 21.54 24.09
CA GLY A 90 -1.93 20.36 24.23
C GLY A 90 -1.54 19.52 25.44
N PRO A 91 -2.47 18.72 25.98
CA PRO A 91 -2.19 17.86 27.12
C PRO A 91 -1.06 16.89 26.74
N SER A 92 0.05 17.01 27.44
CA SER A 92 1.16 16.07 27.41
C SER A 92 1.23 15.43 28.79
N VAL A 93 1.42 14.11 28.80
CA VAL A 93 1.59 13.33 30.01
C VAL A 93 3.09 13.00 30.10
N PRO A 94 3.76 13.28 31.23
CA PRO A 94 5.14 12.86 31.44
C PRO A 94 5.28 11.34 31.26
N ILE A 95 6.40 10.90 30.68
CA ILE A 95 6.61 9.49 30.36
C ILE A 95 6.60 8.61 31.62
N GLU A 96 6.99 9.19 32.75
CA GLU A 96 7.02 8.58 34.08
C GLU A 96 5.61 8.26 34.59
N GLU A 97 4.64 9.13 34.29
CA GLU A 97 3.23 8.95 34.69
C GLU A 97 2.58 7.82 33.87
N VAL A 98 2.91 7.73 32.58
CA VAL A 98 2.48 6.63 31.70
C VAL A 98 3.14 5.31 32.11
N ALA A 99 4.44 5.32 32.43
CA ALA A 99 5.16 4.14 32.87
C ALA A 99 4.59 3.61 34.19
N ALA A 100 4.32 4.49 35.17
CA ALA A 100 3.68 4.12 36.42
C ALA A 100 2.28 3.51 36.21
N GLU A 101 1.48 4.02 35.25
CA GLU A 101 0.18 3.45 34.89
C GLU A 101 0.32 2.03 34.30
N LEU A 102 1.35 1.80 33.49
CA LEU A 102 1.66 0.50 32.87
C LEU A 102 2.43 -0.45 33.79
N GLY A 103 2.78 -0.02 35.00
CA GLY A 103 3.59 -0.80 35.95
C GLY A 103 5.05 -0.96 35.54
N TRP A 104 5.56 -0.04 34.71
CA TRP A 104 6.96 0.01 34.29
C TRP A 104 7.75 0.94 35.20
N ASP A 105 8.91 0.46 35.64
CA ASP A 105 9.91 1.29 36.29
C ASP A 105 10.93 1.74 35.26
N LEU A 106 11.01 3.06 35.02
CA LEU A 106 11.95 3.63 34.04
C LEU A 106 13.37 3.76 34.60
N ASP A 107 13.55 3.58 35.90
CA ASP A 107 14.85 3.58 36.57
C ASP A 107 15.44 2.16 36.68
N GLU A 108 14.70 1.12 36.31
CA GLU A 108 15.24 -0.24 36.17
C GLU A 108 16.10 -0.34 34.90
N ASP A 109 17.28 -0.94 35.05
CA ASP A 109 18.11 -1.31 33.90
C ASP A 109 17.29 -2.24 32.98
N VAL A 110 17.20 -1.89 31.69
CA VAL A 110 16.51 -2.71 30.70
C VAL A 110 17.13 -4.11 30.69
N ASP A 111 16.35 -5.12 31.08
CA ASP A 111 16.79 -6.51 31.08
C ASP A 111 16.81 -7.09 29.66
N ASP A 112 17.85 -6.72 28.89
CA ASP A 112 18.10 -7.23 27.54
C ASP A 112 18.66 -8.67 27.52
N SER A 113 18.61 -9.39 28.66
CA SER A 113 19.14 -10.75 28.78
C SER A 113 18.50 -11.74 27.80
N GLU A 114 17.23 -11.53 27.45
CA GLU A 114 16.52 -12.37 26.47
C GLU A 114 17.04 -12.19 25.02
N PHE A 115 17.67 -11.05 24.70
CA PHE A 115 18.20 -10.75 23.36
C PHE A 115 19.67 -11.15 23.18
N ARG A 116 20.37 -11.53 24.26
CA ARG A 116 21.75 -12.00 24.20
C ARG A 116 21.78 -13.50 23.83
N LYS A 117 21.88 -13.80 22.53
CA LYS A 117 22.17 -15.18 22.08
C LYS A 117 23.52 -15.66 22.67
N PRO A 118 23.59 -16.88 23.24
CA PRO A 118 24.85 -17.45 23.68
C PRO A 118 25.78 -17.72 22.48
N LYS A 119 27.07 -17.47 22.68
CA LYS A 119 28.16 -17.69 21.73
C LYS A 119 28.47 -19.17 21.53
#